data_AF-A0A4V0HTJ5-F1
#
_entry.id   AF-A0A4V0HTJ5-F1
#
_cell.length_a   1.000
_cell.length_b   1.000
_cell.length_c   1.000
_cell.angle_alpha   90.00
_cell.angle_beta   90.00
_cell.angle_gamma   90.00
#
_symmetry.space_group_name_H-M   'P 1'
#
loop_
_entity.id
_entity.type
_entity.pdbx_description
1 polymer ?
#
loop_
_entity_poly.entity_id
_entity_poly.type
_entity_poly.pdbx_seq_one_letter_code
_entity_poly.pdbx_strand_id
1 'polypeptide(L)'
;MRWAPLAVLVLAAGCGQQNTTMPPVGEKRADAAGLPDTWTHREVADHLGKKGLKVTVGGIPDSASPHPVSVFKDAAATEKAGAIVVHLCKDVGAAHEQAGSMGEGAFSKGRFAFGLYDVSARESDKRFLQRIKAAMDAP
;
A
#
# COMPACT_ATOMS: atom_id res chain seq x y z
N MET A 1 6.37 9.79 -81.95
CA MET A 1 6.05 10.79 -80.91
C MET A 1 6.91 10.49 -79.70
N ARG A 2 7.80 11.43 -79.34
CA ARG A 2 8.88 11.30 -78.36
C ARG A 2 8.36 11.64 -76.97
N TRP A 3 8.68 10.83 -75.96
CA TRP A 3 8.52 11.18 -74.55
C TRP A 3 9.91 11.34 -73.95
N ALA A 4 10.14 12.46 -73.28
CA ALA A 4 11.38 12.82 -72.61
C ALA A 4 11.26 12.59 -71.08
N PRO A 5 12.39 12.39 -70.37
CA PRO A 5 12.45 11.88 -69.00
C PRO A 5 12.59 13.01 -67.96
N LEU A 6 12.20 12.75 -66.70
CA LEU A 6 12.55 13.49 -65.47
C LEU A 6 11.94 12.70 -64.30
N ALA A 7 12.51 12.54 -63.12
CA ALA A 7 13.79 12.91 -62.56
C ALA A 7 14.04 11.94 -61.39
N VAL A 8 15.28 11.47 -61.27
CA VAL A 8 15.76 10.74 -60.09
C VAL A 8 15.84 11.73 -58.93
N LEU A 9 15.07 11.51 -57.86
CA LEU A 9 15.31 12.17 -56.58
C LEU A 9 16.07 11.19 -55.68
N VAL A 10 17.33 11.54 -55.45
CA VAL A 10 18.27 10.85 -54.58
C VAL A 10 17.86 11.08 -53.12
N LEU A 11 17.45 10.02 -52.41
CA LEU A 11 17.38 10.00 -50.95
C LEU A 11 18.78 9.73 -50.41
N ALA A 12 19.54 10.81 -50.23
CA ALA A 12 20.80 10.78 -49.50
C ALA A 12 20.57 11.05 -48.01
N ALA A 13 21.26 10.24 -47.20
CA ALA A 13 21.79 10.55 -45.88
C ALA A 13 20.81 10.80 -44.73
N GLY A 14 20.84 9.87 -43.78
CA GLY A 14 20.31 10.07 -42.45
C GLY A 14 20.42 8.83 -41.57
N CYS A 15 21.63 8.28 -41.37
CA CYS A 15 21.91 7.47 -40.18
C CYS A 15 21.84 8.41 -38.96
N GLY A 16 20.62 8.74 -38.56
CA GLY A 16 20.31 9.53 -37.39
C GLY A 16 20.41 8.65 -36.16
N GLN A 17 21.60 8.64 -35.58
CA GLN A 17 21.90 8.21 -34.22
C GLN A 17 20.92 8.87 -33.24
N GLN A 18 19.81 8.19 -32.94
CA GLN A 18 18.96 8.57 -31.82
C GLN A 18 19.53 7.89 -30.59
N ASN A 19 20.27 8.70 -29.82
CA ASN A 19 20.52 8.51 -28.41
C ASN A 19 19.40 7.70 -27.78
N THR A 20 19.70 6.50 -27.29
CA THR A 20 19.04 5.96 -26.10
C THR A 20 19.39 6.89 -24.94
N THR A 21 18.74 8.05 -24.92
CA THR A 21 18.60 8.89 -23.72
C THR A 21 17.84 8.02 -22.74
N MET A 22 18.61 7.37 -21.86
CA MET A 22 18.09 6.82 -20.62
C MET A 22 17.17 7.87 -20.01
N PRO A 23 15.96 7.50 -19.55
CA PRO A 23 15.11 8.44 -18.84
C PRO A 23 15.94 9.07 -17.71
N PRO A 24 15.83 10.38 -17.45
CA PRO A 24 16.53 11.00 -16.34
C PRO A 24 16.14 10.27 -15.06
N VAL A 25 17.14 9.67 -14.41
CA VAL A 25 17.17 9.37 -12.98
C VAL A 25 16.80 10.68 -12.28
N GLY A 26 15.55 10.82 -11.86
CA GLY A 26 15.08 12.10 -11.34
C GLY A 26 13.59 12.36 -11.42
N GLU A 27 12.78 11.50 -12.04
CA GLU A 27 11.40 11.39 -11.58
C GLU A 27 11.47 10.85 -10.15
N LYS A 28 11.34 11.78 -9.19
CA LYS A 28 10.71 11.48 -7.92
C LYS A 28 9.37 10.87 -8.28
N ARG A 29 9.34 9.55 -8.50
CA ARG A 29 8.23 8.75 -7.99
C ARG A 29 8.02 9.34 -6.61
N ALA A 30 6.86 9.92 -6.39
CA ALA A 30 6.35 9.98 -5.04
C ALA A 30 6.35 8.51 -4.63
N ASP A 31 7.47 8.05 -4.06
CA ASP A 31 7.55 6.79 -3.37
C ASP A 31 6.30 6.80 -2.53
N ALA A 32 5.44 5.82 -2.78
CA ALA A 32 4.34 5.51 -1.91
C ALA A 32 4.99 5.30 -0.54
N ALA A 33 5.13 6.38 0.23
CA ALA A 33 6.10 6.43 1.30
C ALA A 33 5.69 5.33 2.26
N GLY A 34 6.48 4.27 2.29
CA GLY A 34 6.29 3.19 3.23
C GLY A 34 6.21 3.82 4.62
N LEU A 35 5.34 3.27 5.48
CA LEU A 35 5.31 3.72 6.86
C LEU A 35 6.74 3.59 7.43
N PRO A 36 7.25 4.60 8.16
CA PRO A 36 8.58 4.55 8.74
C PRO A 36 8.80 3.25 9.53
N ASP A 37 9.95 2.61 9.34
CA ASP A 37 10.25 1.32 9.97
C ASP A 37 10.30 1.37 11.50
N THR A 38 10.42 2.57 12.09
CA THR A 38 10.44 2.78 13.54
C THR A 38 9.05 2.94 14.15
N TRP A 39 8.00 3.03 13.33
CA TRP A 39 6.66 3.24 13.83
C TRP A 39 6.17 2.07 14.68
N THR A 40 5.42 2.44 15.71
CA THR A 40 4.67 1.57 16.61
C THR A 40 3.19 1.54 16.20
N HIS A 41 2.42 0.62 16.78
CA HIS A 41 0.95 0.60 16.61
C HIS A 41 0.28 1.93 16.95
N ARG A 42 0.78 2.67 17.95
CA ARG A 42 0.24 3.98 18.31
C ARG A 42 0.50 5.02 17.23
N GLU A 43 1.71 5.07 16.67
CA GLU A 43 2.03 6.01 15.59
C GLU A 43 1.20 5.74 14.32
N VAL A 44 0.92 4.48 14.02
CA VAL A 44 0.00 4.09 12.95
C VAL A 44 -1.43 4.60 13.25
N ALA A 45 -1.90 4.45 14.49
CA ALA A 45 -3.19 4.97 14.92
C ALA A 45 -3.27 6.50 14.86
N ASP A 46 -2.23 7.20 15.28
CA ASP A 46 -2.12 8.67 15.15
C ASP A 46 -2.12 9.11 13.69
N HIS A 47 -1.42 8.39 12.81
CA HIS A 47 -1.42 8.65 11.37
C HIS A 47 -2.83 8.48 10.78
N LEU A 48 -3.55 7.41 11.13
CA LEU A 48 -4.95 7.22 10.75
C LEU A 48 -5.85 8.34 11.29
N GLY A 49 -5.59 8.80 12.51
CA GLY A 49 -6.30 9.94 13.12
C GLY A 49 -6.15 11.22 12.31
N LYS A 50 -4.93 11.52 11.83
CA LYS A 50 -4.66 12.66 10.92
C LYS A 50 -5.39 12.53 9.59
N LYS A 51 -5.70 11.30 9.16
CA LYS A 51 -6.50 10.98 7.97
C LYS A 51 -8.01 10.87 8.24
N GLY A 52 -8.47 11.28 9.42
CA GLY A 52 -9.89 11.32 9.78
C GLY A 52 -10.45 9.99 10.29
N LEU A 53 -9.61 8.98 10.54
CA LEU A 53 -9.99 7.71 11.14
C LEU A 53 -9.54 7.65 12.59
N LYS A 54 -10.47 7.88 13.52
CA LYS A 54 -10.20 7.72 14.95
C LYS A 54 -10.21 6.24 15.31
N VAL A 55 -9.06 5.73 15.75
CA VAL A 55 -8.92 4.34 16.16
C VAL A 55 -8.42 4.25 17.61
N THR A 56 -8.91 3.27 18.35
CA THR A 56 -8.36 2.90 19.65
C THR A 56 -7.47 1.67 19.50
N VAL A 57 -6.32 1.68 20.16
CA VAL A 57 -5.35 0.57 20.14
C VAL A 57 -5.51 -0.22 21.43
N GLY A 58 -5.93 -1.47 21.32
CA GLY A 58 -5.99 -2.44 22.41
C GLY A 58 -4.92 -3.51 22.27
N GLY A 59 -4.36 -3.97 23.39
CA GLY A 59 -3.52 -5.16 23.42
C GLY A 59 -4.34 -6.43 23.31
N ILE A 60 -3.74 -7.51 22.80
CA ILE A 60 -4.30 -8.86 22.90
C ILE A 60 -3.63 -9.51 24.12
N PRO A 61 -4.38 -9.83 25.20
CA PRO A 61 -3.80 -10.18 26.50
C PRO A 61 -2.97 -11.46 26.54
N ASP A 62 -2.95 -12.27 25.48
CA ASP A 62 -2.25 -13.56 25.51
C ASP A 62 -1.79 -13.96 24.10
N SER A 63 -0.92 -13.14 23.51
CA SER A 63 -0.52 -13.35 22.12
C SER A 63 0.65 -14.32 22.04
N ALA A 64 0.36 -15.61 21.83
CA ALA A 64 1.33 -16.61 21.36
C ALA A 64 1.90 -16.28 19.95
N SER A 65 1.65 -15.07 19.43
CA SER A 65 2.12 -14.63 18.13
C SER A 65 3.61 -14.28 18.22
N PRO A 66 4.43 -14.70 17.24
CA PRO A 66 5.84 -14.34 17.18
C PRO A 66 6.06 -12.83 16.91
N HIS A 67 4.98 -12.07 16.70
CA HIS A 67 5.01 -10.65 16.38
C HIS A 67 4.16 -9.85 17.38
N PRO A 68 4.62 -8.66 17.81
CA PRO A 68 3.78 -7.75 18.56
C PRO A 68 2.48 -7.47 17.80
N VAL A 69 1.36 -7.72 18.46
CA VAL A 69 0.04 -7.63 17.85
C VAL A 69 -0.85 -6.67 18.65
N SER A 70 -1.73 -5.96 17.97
CA SER A 70 -2.73 -5.10 18.60
C SER A 70 -4.05 -5.18 17.85
N VAL A 71 -5.14 -4.88 18.55
CA VAL A 71 -6.47 -4.73 17.96
C VAL A 71 -6.75 -3.25 17.79
N PHE A 72 -7.08 -2.85 16.56
CA PHE A 72 -7.58 -1.51 16.29
C PHE A 72 -9.09 -1.57 16.28
N LYS A 73 -9.75 -0.66 17.01
CA LYS A 73 -11.21 -0.52 17.01
C LYS A 73 -11.62 0.87 16.53
N ASP A 74 -12.69 0.95 15.75
CA ASP A 74 -13.27 2.23 15.34
C ASP A 74 -13.77 3.00 16.58
N ALA A 75 -13.10 4.09 16.91
CA ALA A 75 -13.42 4.89 18.10
C ALA A 75 -14.61 5.83 17.88
N ALA A 76 -15.03 6.04 16.63
CA ALA A 76 -16.16 6.89 16.28
C ALA A 76 -17.49 6.12 16.20
N ALA A 77 -17.46 4.79 16.22
CA ALA A 77 -18.66 3.96 16.11
C ALA A 77 -19.43 3.93 17.44
N THR A 78 -20.69 4.39 17.40
CA THR A 78 -21.62 4.38 18.55
C THR A 78 -22.23 2.99 18.79
N GLU A 79 -22.26 2.12 17.78
CA GLU A 79 -22.75 0.75 17.87
C GLU A 79 -21.82 -0.23 17.14
N LYS A 80 -21.53 -1.39 17.77
CA LYS A 80 -20.68 -2.49 17.26
C LYS A 80 -19.47 -2.01 16.46
N ALA A 81 -18.57 -1.29 17.12
CA ALA A 81 -17.32 -0.82 16.54
C ALA A 81 -16.60 -1.95 15.79
N GLY A 82 -16.24 -1.68 14.55
CA GLY A 82 -15.40 -2.55 13.75
C GLY A 82 -14.07 -2.77 14.44
N ALA A 83 -13.58 -4.00 14.47
CA ALA A 83 -12.30 -4.36 15.06
C ALA A 83 -11.44 -5.13 14.06
N ILE A 84 -10.17 -4.76 13.94
CA ILE A 84 -9.18 -5.46 13.11
C ILE A 84 -7.94 -5.78 13.93
N VAL A 85 -7.16 -6.73 13.44
CA VAL A 85 -5.85 -7.09 14.00
C VAL A 85 -4.76 -6.42 13.19
N VAL A 86 -3.74 -5.95 13.90
CA VAL A 86 -2.55 -5.35 13.33
C VAL A 86 -1.31 -6.01 13.90
N HIS A 87 -0.54 -6.69 13.05
CA HIS A 87 0.76 -7.26 13.40
C HIS A 87 1.87 -6.28 13.03
N LEU A 88 2.83 -6.08 13.93
CA LEU A 88 4.10 -5.42 13.64
C LEU A 88 5.16 -6.49 13.37
N CYS A 89 5.55 -6.63 12.10
CA CYS A 89 6.49 -7.64 11.65
C CYS A 89 7.94 -7.13 11.67
N LYS A 90 8.91 -8.04 11.53
CA LYS A 90 10.33 -7.69 11.53
C LYS A 90 10.74 -6.79 10.34
N ASP A 91 10.10 -6.97 9.19
CA ASP A 91 10.40 -6.27 7.95
C ASP A 91 9.16 -6.28 7.03
N VAL A 92 9.27 -5.62 5.87
CA VAL A 92 8.19 -5.50 4.87
C VAL A 92 7.81 -6.85 4.25
N GLY A 93 8.78 -7.73 4.03
CA GLY A 93 8.54 -9.06 3.48
C GLY A 93 7.71 -9.91 4.43
N ALA A 94 8.10 -9.95 5.70
CA ALA A 94 7.37 -10.64 6.76
C ALA A 94 5.94 -10.09 6.94
N ALA A 95 5.75 -8.77 6.79
CA ALA A 95 4.41 -8.19 6.83
C ALA A 95 3.53 -8.63 5.65
N HIS A 96 4.11 -8.76 4.46
CA HIS A 96 3.40 -9.27 3.29
C HIS A 96 3.02 -10.74 3.44
N GLU A 97 3.95 -11.59 3.90
CA GLU A 97 3.69 -13.00 4.21
C GLU A 97 2.61 -13.15 5.28
N GLN A 98 2.69 -12.35 6.35
CA GLN A 98 1.70 -12.35 7.42
C GLN A 98 0.32 -11.91 6.91
N ALA A 99 0.22 -10.88 6.07
CA ALA A 99 -1.05 -10.49 5.47
C ALA A 99 -1.64 -11.62 4.60
N GLY A 100 -0.80 -12.33 3.85
CA GLY A 100 -1.22 -13.50 3.07
C GLY A 100 -1.79 -14.64 3.93
N SER A 101 -1.23 -14.87 5.13
CA SER A 101 -1.71 -15.91 6.05
C SER A 101 -3.00 -15.53 6.79
N MET A 102 -3.30 -14.23 6.93
CA MET A 102 -4.51 -13.72 7.56
C MET A 102 -5.77 -13.86 6.67
N GLY A 103 -5.62 -14.21 5.41
CA GLY A 103 -6.72 -14.52 4.49
C GLY A 103 -7.24 -13.33 3.68
N GLU A 104 -8.41 -13.52 3.06
CA GLU A 104 -8.94 -12.58 2.07
C GLU A 104 -9.21 -11.19 2.66
N GLY A 105 -8.79 -10.15 1.93
CA GLY A 105 -8.99 -8.75 2.30
C GLY A 105 -7.96 -8.20 3.29
N ALA A 106 -7.11 -9.05 3.87
CA ALA A 106 -5.93 -8.62 4.59
C ALA A 106 -4.93 -7.92 3.66
N PHE A 107 -4.16 -6.99 4.18
CA PHE A 107 -3.16 -6.25 3.43
C PHE A 107 -1.99 -5.84 4.31
N SER A 108 -0.88 -5.45 3.68
CA SER A 108 0.29 -4.93 4.40
C SER A 108 0.67 -3.52 3.93
N LYS A 109 1.25 -2.74 4.84
CA LYS A 109 1.83 -1.42 4.57
C LYS A 109 3.08 -1.24 5.43
N GLY A 110 4.24 -1.08 4.80
CA GLY A 110 5.52 -1.12 5.51
C GLY A 110 5.67 -2.43 6.27
N ARG A 111 6.03 -2.35 7.56
CA ARG A 111 6.19 -3.51 8.45
C ARG A 111 4.90 -3.98 9.12
N PHE A 112 3.75 -3.44 8.74
CA PHE A 112 2.46 -3.75 9.36
C PHE A 112 1.60 -4.63 8.47
N ALA A 113 1.04 -5.68 9.05
CA ALA A 113 0.00 -6.50 8.44
C ALA A 113 -1.34 -6.24 9.12
N PHE A 114 -2.38 -5.99 8.33
CA PHE A 114 -3.73 -5.65 8.75
C PHE A 114 -4.68 -6.73 8.28
N GLY A 115 -5.55 -7.21 9.16
CA GLY A 115 -6.54 -8.20 8.78
C GLY A 115 -7.64 -8.38 9.82
N LEU A 116 -8.56 -9.28 9.54
CA LEU A 116 -9.69 -9.56 10.43
C LEU A 116 -9.24 -10.44 11.59
N TYR A 117 -9.85 -10.24 12.77
CA TYR A 117 -9.55 -11.08 13.94
C TYR A 117 -10.09 -12.50 13.81
N ASP A 118 -11.22 -12.65 13.13
CA ASP A 118 -11.95 -13.92 13.01
C ASP A 118 -12.42 -14.13 11.56
N VAL A 119 -12.49 -15.38 11.11
CA VAL A 119 -12.99 -15.75 9.78
C VAL A 119 -14.49 -15.48 9.61
N SER A 120 -15.23 -15.41 10.72
CA SER A 120 -16.64 -15.02 10.79
C SER A 120 -16.80 -13.52 11.07
N ALA A 121 -15.76 -12.73 10.79
CA ALA A 121 -15.74 -11.29 11.03
C ALA A 121 -17.00 -10.60 10.48
N ARG A 122 -17.51 -9.69 11.29
CA ARG A 122 -18.77 -9.00 11.03
C ARG A 122 -18.57 -8.07 9.84
N GLU A 123 -19.66 -7.76 9.14
CA GLU A 123 -19.67 -6.75 8.07
C GLU A 123 -19.04 -5.41 8.52
N SER A 124 -19.24 -5.02 9.79
CA SER A 124 -18.61 -3.84 10.39
C SER A 124 -17.08 -3.92 10.44
N ASP A 125 -16.53 -5.10 10.73
CA ASP A 125 -15.09 -5.34 10.80
C ASP A 125 -14.47 -5.27 9.40
N LYS A 126 -15.13 -5.87 8.39
CA LYS A 126 -14.73 -5.80 6.98
C LYS A 126 -14.75 -4.38 6.43
N ARG A 127 -15.83 -3.64 6.67
CA ARG A 127 -15.95 -2.22 6.26
C ARG A 127 -14.88 -1.35 6.93
N PHE A 128 -14.58 -1.63 8.20
CA PHE A 128 -13.54 -0.90 8.91
C PHE A 128 -12.14 -1.19 8.34
N LEU A 129 -11.82 -2.45 8.03
CA LEU A 129 -10.56 -2.82 7.37
C LEU A 129 -10.39 -2.11 6.03
N GLN A 130 -11.46 -2.04 5.22
CA GLN A 130 -11.44 -1.33 3.94
C GLN A 130 -11.22 0.18 4.09
N ARG A 131 -11.82 0.81 5.11
CA ARG A 131 -11.58 2.23 5.43
C ARG A 131 -10.14 2.48 5.83
N ILE A 132 -9.56 1.61 6.67
CA ILE A 132 -8.15 1.70 7.05
C ILE A 132 -7.26 1.55 5.82
N LYS A 133 -7.52 0.57 4.95
CA LYS A 133 -6.78 0.41 3.70
C LYS A 133 -6.81 1.68 2.84
N ALA A 134 -8.00 2.22 2.61
CA ALA A 134 -8.18 3.45 1.83
C ALA A 134 -7.42 4.64 2.44
N ALA A 135 -7.43 4.80 3.77
CA ALA A 135 -6.66 5.83 4.44
C ALA A 135 -5.15 5.61 4.28
N MET A 136 -4.65 4.38 4.38
CA MET A 136 -3.22 4.10 4.20
C MET A 136 -2.72 4.33 2.78
N ASP A 137 -3.61 4.21 1.78
CA ASP A 137 -3.28 4.43 0.36
C ASP A 137 -3.48 5.89 -0.09
N ALA A 138 -4.18 6.71 0.70
CA ALA A 138 -4.30 8.14 0.45
C ALA A 138 -2.93 8.85 0.58
N PRO A 139 -2.64 9.85 -0.29
CA PRO A 139 -1.39 10.62 -0.25
C PRO A 139 -1.22 11.43 1.05
#